data_AF-A0A935MLL6-F1
#
_entry.id   AF-A0A935MLL6-F1
#
_cell.length_a   1.000
_cell.length_b   1.000
_cell.length_c   1.000
_cell.angle_alpha   90.00
_cell.angle_beta   90.00
_cell.angle_gamma   90.00
#
_symmetry.space_group_name_H-M   'P 1'
#
loop_
_entity.id
_entity.type
_entity.pdbx_description
1 polymer ?
#
loop_
_entity_poly.entity_id
_entity_poly.type
_entity_poly.pdbx_seq_one_letter_code
_entity_poly.pdbx_strand_id
1 'polypeptide(L)'
;MAMPLDSREENWNSFKTLNTWGAYQCYGDPDYRLMNKGTDLAPSTKKRTYYAPTELLTDLKNDTAYIRMQFNDKRETEAELSNLRQMIDFRLTAIPQDKQKAWLDREDVKIAFGLAYGEVRAWDEAIQYLEAALQAGNAECSVKVMEQLTNFRVRSASQKWSQFDAVGDEKAQSRCRSDIEKAIKALEPLCEFFPTPERYSIMGSAYKRLARMQINKKSPQATLEKMAHHYRQAYEKSGSTDYYSFTNMATANWLIKYLGKSSDSDFDALINDCDRIIAITQEKNSSNPNFWDSVALADCALVKLMLQRELSKTSANDVIELYRQAIKRGASPKQVGSVKEHLEFLMDLTQSLAQPIQDALKSIHEALP
;
A
#
# COMPACT_ATOMS: atom_id res chain seq x y z
N MET A 1 28.99 -11.05 2.04
CA MET A 1 29.12 -10.16 0.86
C MET A 1 29.98 -8.97 1.29
N ALA A 2 31.31 -9.10 1.19
CA ALA A 2 32.30 -8.10 1.66
C ALA A 2 33.07 -7.44 0.50
N MET A 3 32.47 -7.38 -0.69
CA MET A 3 33.11 -6.90 -1.91
C MET A 3 33.31 -5.37 -2.09
N PRO A 4 32.70 -4.44 -1.32
CA PRO A 4 32.89 -3.02 -1.61
C PRO A 4 34.26 -2.46 -1.22
N LEU A 5 34.97 -3.07 -0.25
CA LEU A 5 36.23 -2.50 0.26
C LEU A 5 37.45 -2.93 -0.58
N ASP A 6 37.52 -4.20 -0.97
CA ASP A 6 38.64 -4.72 -1.77
C ASP A 6 38.69 -4.06 -3.16
N SER A 7 37.52 -3.88 -3.78
CA SER A 7 37.40 -3.17 -5.06
C SER A 7 37.73 -1.67 -4.98
N ARG A 8 37.70 -1.07 -3.77
CA ARG A 8 38.12 0.33 -3.54
C ARG A 8 39.64 0.44 -3.42
N GLU A 9 40.25 -0.48 -2.69
CA GLU A 9 41.70 -0.52 -2.52
C GLU A 9 42.41 -0.80 -3.86
N GLU A 10 41.87 -1.72 -4.65
CA GLU A 10 42.42 -2.11 -5.94
C GLU A 10 42.37 -0.96 -6.97
N ASN A 11 41.28 -0.17 -6.99
CA ASN A 11 41.16 1.02 -7.85
C ASN A 11 42.07 2.18 -7.41
N TRP A 12 42.18 2.45 -6.11
CA TRP A 12 43.10 3.46 -5.58
C TRP A 12 44.55 3.14 -5.95
N ASN A 13 44.94 1.87 -5.85
CA ASN A 13 46.28 1.44 -6.20
C ASN A 13 46.55 1.52 -7.72
N SER A 14 45.54 1.24 -8.55
CA SER A 14 45.69 1.16 -10.01
C SER A 14 45.63 2.52 -10.73
N PHE A 15 44.96 3.53 -10.17
CA PHE A 15 44.67 4.81 -10.87
C PHE A 15 44.97 6.07 -10.05
N LYS A 16 46.14 6.11 -9.39
CA LYS A 16 46.56 7.18 -8.45
C LYS A 16 46.56 8.62 -9.00
N THR A 17 46.59 8.80 -10.32
CA THR A 17 46.71 10.11 -10.99
C THR A 17 45.42 10.59 -11.63
N LEU A 18 44.35 9.80 -11.61
CA LEU A 18 43.05 10.15 -12.19
C LEU A 18 42.10 10.63 -11.10
N ASN A 19 41.57 11.84 -11.26
CA ASN A 19 40.60 12.47 -10.35
C ASN A 19 39.17 11.92 -10.49
N THR A 20 38.97 10.84 -11.27
CA THR A 20 37.68 10.18 -11.45
C THR A 20 37.07 9.70 -10.13
N TRP A 21 37.91 9.49 -9.11
CA TRP A 21 37.50 9.20 -7.74
C TRP A 21 36.86 10.39 -7.02
N GLY A 22 37.38 11.61 -7.22
CA GLY A 22 36.79 12.84 -6.67
C GLY A 22 35.48 13.21 -7.37
N ALA A 23 35.37 12.95 -8.67
CA ALA A 23 34.16 13.24 -9.44
C ALA A 23 32.92 12.46 -8.93
N TYR A 24 33.07 11.26 -8.38
CA TYR A 24 31.94 10.50 -7.84
C TYR A 24 31.48 11.03 -6.46
N GLN A 25 32.35 11.76 -5.74
CA GLN A 25 31.99 12.44 -4.48
C GLN A 25 31.49 13.87 -4.72
N CYS A 26 31.79 14.49 -5.85
CA CYS A 26 31.43 15.88 -6.15
C CYS A 26 29.99 16.09 -6.66
N TYR A 27 29.18 15.04 -6.83
CA TYR A 27 27.78 15.17 -7.27
C TYR A 27 26.75 14.64 -6.26
N GLY A 28 27.18 14.32 -5.04
CA GLY A 28 26.26 14.16 -3.91
C GLY A 28 25.93 15.53 -3.30
N ASP A 29 24.78 15.63 -2.65
CA ASP A 29 24.52 16.77 -1.76
C ASP A 29 25.65 16.83 -0.72
N PRO A 30 26.44 17.93 -0.64
CA PRO A 30 27.57 18.04 0.28
C PRO A 30 27.16 17.90 1.75
N ASP A 31 25.87 18.08 2.06
CA ASP A 31 25.30 17.89 3.38
C ASP A 31 24.77 16.47 3.64
N TYR A 32 24.83 15.56 2.65
CA TYR A 32 24.38 14.18 2.82
C TYR A 32 25.31 13.40 3.76
N ARG A 33 24.75 12.95 4.90
CA ARG A 33 25.45 12.12 5.90
C ARG A 33 24.64 10.87 6.20
N LEU A 34 25.30 9.72 6.19
CA LEU A 34 24.72 8.48 6.70
C LEU A 34 24.64 8.57 8.22
N MET A 35 23.43 8.61 8.78
CA MET A 35 23.23 8.65 10.23
C MET A 35 23.38 7.25 10.83
N ASN A 36 24.25 7.11 11.83
CA ASN A 36 24.40 5.89 12.60
C ASN A 36 23.46 5.91 13.82
N LYS A 37 22.57 4.90 13.89
CA LYS A 37 21.59 4.64 14.98
C LYS A 37 22.21 4.46 16.39
N GLY A 38 23.50 4.70 16.60
CA GLY A 38 24.17 4.55 17.90
C GLY A 38 24.99 5.77 18.35
N THR A 39 25.43 6.63 17.42
CA THR A 39 26.28 7.80 17.73
C THR A 39 25.61 9.13 17.40
N ASP A 40 24.69 9.14 16.44
CA ASP A 40 24.01 10.37 15.98
C ASP A 40 22.64 10.57 16.67
N LEU A 41 22.35 9.76 17.69
CA LEU A 41 21.10 9.79 18.45
C LEU A 41 21.13 10.85 19.55
N ALA A 42 21.10 12.10 19.11
CA ALA A 42 20.14 13.03 19.69
C ALA A 42 19.53 13.77 18.50
N PRO A 43 18.20 13.71 18.27
CA PRO A 43 17.56 14.71 17.45
C PRO A 43 18.00 16.05 18.04
N SER A 44 18.74 16.84 17.26
CA SER A 44 19.08 18.18 17.69
C SER A 44 17.77 18.86 18.06
N THR A 45 17.61 19.18 19.35
CA THR A 45 16.45 19.92 19.87
C THR A 45 16.43 21.36 19.36
N LYS A 46 17.44 21.80 18.61
CA LYS A 46 17.35 23.03 17.83
C LYS A 46 16.23 22.86 16.80
N LYS A 47 15.23 23.74 16.88
CA LYS A 47 14.24 23.93 15.81
C LYS A 47 14.98 23.96 14.48
N ARG A 48 14.82 22.91 13.68
CA ARG A 48 15.26 22.94 12.29
C ARG A 48 14.43 24.02 11.62
N THR A 49 15.10 24.96 10.96
CA THR A 49 14.44 25.94 10.12
C THR A 49 14.85 25.63 8.69
N TYR A 50 13.90 25.48 7.80
CA TYR A 50 14.17 25.32 6.38
C TYR A 50 14.52 26.68 5.77
N TYR A 51 15.54 26.69 4.92
CA TYR A 51 15.96 27.88 4.18
C TYR A 51 15.54 27.82 2.71
N ALA A 52 15.22 26.63 2.19
CA ALA A 52 14.69 26.44 0.85
C ALA A 52 13.58 25.36 0.79
N PRO A 53 12.58 25.49 -0.12
CA PRO A 53 11.58 24.45 -0.33
C PRO A 53 12.18 23.08 -0.70
N THR A 54 13.33 23.06 -1.39
CA THR A 54 14.02 21.84 -1.80
C THR A 54 14.50 21.00 -0.62
N GLU A 55 14.89 21.63 0.50
CA GLU A 55 15.25 20.95 1.74
C GLU A 55 14.04 20.24 2.35
N LEU A 56 12.91 20.95 2.43
CA LEU A 56 11.64 20.40 2.90
C LEU A 56 11.19 19.21 2.04
N LEU A 57 11.25 19.34 0.72
CA LEU A 57 10.89 18.25 -0.21
C LEU A 57 11.79 17.03 -0.03
N THR A 58 13.09 17.24 0.20
CA THR A 58 14.06 16.16 0.44
C THR A 58 13.77 15.44 1.75
N ASP A 59 13.51 16.19 2.82
CA ASP A 59 13.13 15.61 4.11
C ASP A 59 11.80 14.84 4.03
N LEU A 60 10.77 15.37 3.36
CA LEU A 60 9.49 14.66 3.19
C LEU A 60 9.64 13.35 2.38
N LYS A 61 10.52 13.36 1.37
CA LYS A 61 10.87 12.15 0.61
C LYS A 61 11.62 11.13 1.49
N ASN A 62 12.56 11.61 2.30
CA ASN A 62 13.30 10.77 3.25
C ASN A 62 12.37 10.18 4.32
N ASP A 63 11.43 10.97 4.85
CA ASP A 63 10.41 10.53 5.79
C ASP A 63 9.54 9.44 5.17
N THR A 64 9.06 9.65 3.95
CA THR A 64 8.28 8.67 3.18
C THR A 64 9.06 7.37 2.99
N ALA A 65 10.33 7.44 2.60
CA ALA A 65 11.19 6.27 2.46
C ALA A 65 11.44 5.57 3.80
N TYR A 66 11.68 6.35 4.86
CA TYR A 66 11.88 5.87 6.22
C TYR A 66 10.65 5.11 6.74
N ILE A 67 9.45 5.67 6.56
CA ILE A 67 8.17 5.04 6.93
C ILE A 67 7.98 3.72 6.19
N ARG A 68 8.33 3.68 4.89
CA ARG A 68 8.26 2.46 4.07
C ARG A 68 9.23 1.37 4.51
N MET A 69 10.37 1.74 5.08
CA MET A 69 11.43 0.82 5.54
C MET A 69 11.31 0.44 7.02
N GLN A 70 10.27 0.87 7.74
CA GLN A 70 10.17 0.54 9.15
C GLN A 70 10.04 -0.96 9.39
N PHE A 71 10.87 -1.45 10.31
CA PHE A 71 10.77 -2.77 10.90
C PHE A 71 9.87 -2.64 12.13
N ASN A 72 8.62 -3.11 12.04
CA ASN A 72 7.72 -3.14 13.18
C ASN A 72 7.75 -4.53 13.83
N ASP A 73 8.59 -4.70 14.86
CA ASP A 73 8.50 -5.82 15.81
C ASP A 73 7.36 -5.60 16.83
N LYS A 74 6.72 -4.43 16.81
CA LYS A 74 5.59 -4.05 17.66
C LYS A 74 4.30 -4.03 16.85
N ARG A 75 3.18 -4.28 17.52
CA ARG A 75 1.84 -4.08 16.95
C ARG A 75 1.71 -2.65 16.45
N GLU A 76 1.14 -2.45 15.27
CA GLU A 76 0.83 -1.11 14.75
C GLU A 76 -0.14 -0.46 15.75
N THR A 77 0.39 0.37 16.65
CA THR A 77 -0.45 1.06 17.64
C THR A 77 -0.84 2.43 17.11
N GLU A 78 -2.02 2.91 17.51
CA GLU A 78 -2.47 4.28 17.23
C GLU A 78 -1.43 5.32 17.69
N ALA A 79 -0.69 5.03 18.77
CA ALA A 79 0.41 5.85 19.26
C ALA A 79 1.59 5.93 18.27
N GLU A 80 1.94 4.83 17.60
CA GLU A 80 2.99 4.81 16.58
C GLU A 80 2.59 5.61 15.34
N LEU A 81 1.36 5.41 14.85
CA LEU A 81 0.81 6.21 13.74
C LEU A 81 0.80 7.70 14.08
N SER A 82 0.38 8.06 15.30
CA SER A 82 0.42 9.43 15.80
C SER A 82 1.83 10.01 15.84
N ASN A 83 2.83 9.22 16.27
CA ASN A 83 4.23 9.67 16.26
C ASN A 83 4.77 9.89 14.84
N LEU A 84 4.46 9.01 13.89
CA LEU A 84 4.85 9.19 12.48
C LEU A 84 4.16 10.39 11.84
N ARG A 85 2.89 10.60 12.18
CA ARG A 85 2.15 11.80 11.76
C ARG A 85 2.78 13.06 12.34
N GLN A 86 3.12 13.07 13.64
CA GLN A 86 3.80 14.21 14.27
C GLN A 86 5.15 14.53 13.63
N MET A 87 5.88 13.52 13.13
CA MET A 87 7.10 13.73 12.37
C MET A 87 6.84 14.57 11.10
N ILE A 88 5.75 14.30 10.38
CA ILE A 88 5.33 15.07 9.21
C ILE A 88 4.83 16.46 9.62
N ASP A 89 4.03 16.55 10.69
CA ASP A 89 3.53 17.83 11.22
C ASP A 89 4.68 18.75 11.65
N PHE A 90 5.76 18.19 12.21
CA PHE A 90 6.96 18.94 12.57
C PHE A 90 7.59 19.64 11.35
N ARG A 91 7.52 19.02 10.16
CA ARG A 91 8.02 19.64 8.91
C ARG A 91 7.28 20.94 8.58
N LEU A 92 5.97 21.01 8.84
CA LEU A 92 5.18 22.24 8.68
C LEU A 92 5.64 23.34 9.63
N THR A 93 5.98 22.98 10.89
CA THR A 93 6.43 23.94 11.90
C THR A 93 7.84 24.47 11.67
N ALA A 94 8.63 23.76 10.87
CA ALA A 94 10.01 24.13 10.52
C ALA A 94 10.09 25.12 9.34
N ILE A 95 8.97 25.43 8.68
CA ILE A 95 8.90 26.44 7.62
C ILE A 95 8.90 27.85 8.25
N PRO A 96 9.72 28.81 7.76
CA PRO A 96 9.65 30.19 8.22
C PRO A 96 8.25 30.80 8.08
N GLN A 97 7.75 31.46 9.12
CA GLN A 97 6.36 31.96 9.18
C GLN A 97 6.03 32.91 8.01
N ASP A 98 6.97 33.77 7.62
CA ASP A 98 6.81 34.72 6.52
C ASP A 98 6.80 34.05 5.13
N LYS A 99 7.29 32.81 5.04
CA LYS A 99 7.34 32.02 3.80
C LYS A 99 6.28 30.93 3.73
N GLN A 100 5.65 30.59 4.86
CA GLN A 100 4.77 29.43 4.98
C GLN A 100 3.67 29.40 3.93
N LYS A 101 2.94 30.51 3.75
CA LYS A 101 1.89 30.60 2.72
C LYS A 101 2.44 30.32 1.32
N ALA A 102 3.50 31.04 0.94
CA ALA A 102 4.09 30.92 -0.40
C ALA A 102 4.63 29.51 -0.68
N TRP A 103 5.17 28.83 0.34
CA TRP A 103 5.67 27.47 0.19
C TRP A 103 4.55 26.44 0.12
N LEU A 104 3.53 26.56 0.97
CA LEU A 104 2.37 25.67 0.94
C LEU A 104 1.50 25.88 -0.30
N ASP A 105 1.58 27.03 -0.96
CA ASP A 105 0.92 27.27 -2.25
C ASP A 105 1.58 26.49 -3.41
N ARG A 106 2.86 26.10 -3.27
CA ARG A 106 3.57 25.32 -4.30
C ARG A 106 2.97 23.94 -4.47
N GLU A 107 2.81 23.54 -5.73
CA GLU A 107 2.26 22.24 -6.10
C GLU A 107 3.11 21.07 -5.60
N ASP A 108 4.43 21.12 -5.83
CA ASP A 108 5.35 20.05 -5.42
C ASP A 108 5.37 19.82 -3.91
N VAL A 109 5.27 20.89 -3.12
CA VAL A 109 5.15 20.84 -1.66
C VAL A 109 3.83 20.19 -1.24
N LYS A 110 2.70 20.58 -1.85
CA LYS A 110 1.40 19.93 -1.60
C LYS A 110 1.44 18.44 -1.93
N ILE A 111 1.99 18.07 -3.08
CA ILE A 111 2.12 16.66 -3.47
C ILE A 111 2.98 15.90 -2.45
N ALA A 112 4.12 16.46 -2.04
CA ALA A 112 5.01 15.81 -1.09
C ALA A 112 4.34 15.57 0.28
N PHE A 113 3.61 16.56 0.81
CA PHE A 113 2.82 16.39 2.04
C PHE A 113 1.71 15.36 1.85
N GLY A 114 0.96 15.44 0.75
CA GLY A 114 -0.13 14.51 0.48
C GLY A 114 0.32 13.05 0.42
N LEU A 115 1.47 12.79 -0.22
CA LEU A 115 2.07 11.46 -0.27
C LEU A 115 2.59 11.02 1.11
N ALA A 116 3.26 11.89 1.86
CA ALA A 116 3.78 11.57 3.19
C ALA A 116 2.65 11.21 4.17
N TYR A 117 1.59 12.03 4.24
CA TYR A 117 0.42 11.74 5.09
C TYR A 117 -0.27 10.43 4.66
N GLY A 118 -0.32 10.14 3.37
CA GLY A 118 -0.86 8.89 2.85
C GLY A 118 -0.08 7.65 3.26
N GLU A 119 1.24 7.74 3.49
CA GLU A 119 2.02 6.60 4.02
C GLU A 119 1.69 6.27 5.47
N VAL A 120 1.33 7.27 6.27
CA VAL A 120 0.93 7.10 7.68
C VAL A 120 -0.58 6.95 7.87
N ARG A 121 -1.33 6.72 6.78
CA ARG A 121 -2.78 6.53 6.78
C ARG A 121 -3.59 7.74 7.29
N ALA A 122 -2.99 8.92 7.30
CA ALA A 122 -3.68 10.20 7.55
C ALA A 122 -4.40 10.63 6.27
N TRP A 123 -5.45 9.89 5.91
CA TRP A 123 -6.06 9.97 4.57
C TRP A 123 -6.70 11.33 4.29
N ASP A 124 -7.34 11.94 5.28
CA ASP A 124 -8.08 13.18 5.06
C ASP A 124 -7.11 14.34 4.77
N GLU A 125 -6.00 14.41 5.52
CA GLU A 125 -4.90 15.34 5.25
C GLU A 125 -4.26 15.05 3.88
N ALA A 126 -4.00 13.77 3.59
CA ALA A 126 -3.43 13.37 2.30
C ALA A 126 -4.30 13.81 1.11
N ILE A 127 -5.61 13.55 1.20
CA ILE A 127 -6.61 13.92 0.21
C ILE A 127 -6.65 15.44 0.03
N GLN A 128 -6.71 16.20 1.14
CA GLN A 128 -6.75 17.66 1.10
C GLN A 128 -5.56 18.24 0.33
N TYR A 129 -4.35 17.76 0.59
CA TYR A 129 -3.14 18.24 -0.08
C TYR A 129 -3.11 17.85 -1.56
N LEU A 130 -3.43 16.60 -1.92
CA LEU A 130 -3.41 16.15 -3.32
C LEU A 130 -4.52 16.81 -4.16
N GLU A 131 -5.70 17.04 -3.59
CA GLU A 131 -6.79 17.78 -4.25
C GLU A 131 -6.39 19.24 -4.48
N ALA A 132 -5.81 19.90 -3.48
CA ALA A 132 -5.34 21.28 -3.59
C ALA A 132 -4.18 21.44 -4.59
N ALA A 133 -3.39 20.39 -4.83
CA ALA A 133 -2.39 20.36 -5.88
C ALA A 133 -3.05 20.31 -7.27
N LEU A 134 -3.99 19.37 -7.48
CA LEU A 134 -4.69 19.17 -8.75
C LEU A 134 -5.60 20.34 -9.14
N GLN A 135 -6.11 21.10 -8.18
CA GLN A 135 -6.99 22.25 -8.42
C GLN A 135 -6.25 23.57 -8.61
N ALA A 136 -4.91 23.60 -8.52
CA ALA A 136 -4.18 24.82 -8.81
C ALA A 136 -4.24 25.12 -10.33
N GLY A 137 -4.62 26.35 -10.70
CA GLY A 137 -4.94 26.69 -12.10
C GLY A 137 -3.82 26.50 -13.12
N ASN A 138 -2.56 26.45 -12.66
CA ASN A 138 -1.36 26.16 -13.47
C ASN A 138 -0.65 24.89 -12.99
N ALA A 139 -1.37 23.91 -12.44
CA ALA A 139 -0.76 22.69 -11.92
C ALA A 139 -0.21 21.80 -13.06
N GLU A 140 1.02 21.33 -12.90
CA GLU A 140 1.68 20.33 -13.74
C GLU A 140 1.72 18.97 -13.02
N CYS A 141 0.56 18.56 -12.51
CA CYS A 141 0.45 17.31 -11.76
C CYS A 141 0.59 16.10 -12.68
N SER A 142 1.45 15.15 -12.30
CA SER A 142 1.48 13.85 -12.96
C SER A 142 0.17 13.08 -12.75
N VAL A 143 -0.19 12.20 -13.69
CA VAL A 143 -1.33 11.29 -13.53
C VAL A 143 -1.22 10.41 -12.28
N LYS A 144 0.01 10.17 -11.79
CA LYS A 144 0.25 9.41 -10.56
C LYS A 144 -0.37 10.08 -9.32
N VAL A 145 -0.47 11.41 -9.32
CA VAL A 145 -1.14 12.16 -8.24
C VAL A 145 -2.63 11.82 -8.19
N MET A 146 -3.29 11.76 -9.35
CA MET A 146 -4.70 11.37 -9.46
C MET A 146 -4.91 9.90 -9.05
N GLU A 147 -4.01 9.00 -9.44
CA GLU A 147 -4.04 7.59 -9.01
C GLU A 147 -3.97 7.46 -7.48
N GLN A 148 -3.02 8.17 -6.83
CA GLN A 148 -2.89 8.15 -5.37
C GLN A 148 -4.08 8.81 -4.68
N LEU A 149 -4.59 9.93 -5.20
CA LEU A 149 -5.79 10.58 -4.67
C LEU A 149 -6.99 9.61 -4.70
N THR A 150 -7.21 8.90 -5.80
CA THR A 150 -8.28 7.88 -5.89
C THR A 150 -8.08 6.78 -4.86
N ASN A 151 -6.85 6.24 -4.74
CA ASN A 151 -6.53 5.21 -3.75
C ASN A 151 -6.80 5.71 -2.30
N PHE A 152 -6.42 6.94 -1.98
CA PHE A 152 -6.61 7.51 -0.64
C PHE A 152 -8.07 7.81 -0.33
N ARG A 153 -8.85 8.34 -1.28
CA ARG A 153 -10.31 8.54 -1.12
C ARG A 153 -11.02 7.23 -0.81
N VAL A 154 -10.69 6.18 -1.57
CA VAL A 154 -11.25 4.83 -1.38
C VAL A 154 -10.88 4.26 -0.01
N ARG A 155 -9.63 4.45 0.44
CA ARG A 155 -9.16 4.00 1.76
C ARG A 155 -9.77 4.80 2.92
N SER A 156 -9.90 6.12 2.79
CA SER A 156 -10.58 7.00 3.77
C SER A 156 -12.02 6.55 3.98
N ALA A 157 -12.76 6.34 2.88
CA ALA A 157 -14.15 5.87 2.95
C ALA A 157 -14.27 4.49 3.61
N SER A 158 -13.34 3.56 3.33
CA SER A 158 -13.30 2.24 3.97
C SER A 158 -13.00 2.33 5.46
N GLN A 159 -12.02 3.15 5.87
CA GLN A 159 -11.70 3.32 7.29
C GLN A 159 -12.86 3.94 8.08
N LYS A 160 -13.51 4.97 7.52
CA LYS A 160 -14.71 5.58 8.10
C LYS A 160 -15.84 4.57 8.23
N TRP A 161 -16.02 3.72 7.21
CA TRP A 161 -17.02 2.66 7.24
C TRP A 161 -16.80 1.68 8.40
N SER A 162 -15.56 1.24 8.63
CA SER A 162 -15.22 0.31 9.72
C SER A 162 -15.47 0.88 11.13
N GLN A 163 -15.69 2.19 11.27
CA GLN A 163 -16.00 2.83 12.55
C GLN A 163 -17.50 2.84 12.86
N PHE A 164 -18.37 2.50 11.90
CA PHE A 164 -19.80 2.41 12.16
C PHE A 164 -20.14 1.07 12.81
N ASP A 165 -20.89 1.11 13.89
CA ASP A 165 -21.63 -0.07 14.34
C ASP A 165 -22.65 -0.49 13.28
N ALA A 166 -22.98 -1.78 13.21
CA ALA A 166 -23.90 -2.35 12.22
C ALA A 166 -25.30 -1.67 12.18
N VAL A 167 -25.64 -0.89 13.20
CA VAL A 167 -26.94 -0.20 13.38
C VAL A 167 -26.81 1.34 13.21
N GLY A 168 -25.62 1.87 12.90
CA GLY A 168 -25.32 3.31 12.95
C GLY A 168 -25.34 4.09 11.63
N ASP A 169 -25.99 5.25 11.66
CA ASP A 169 -26.03 6.37 10.69
C ASP A 169 -26.00 6.01 9.19
N GLU A 170 -27.20 5.69 8.67
CA GLU A 170 -27.41 5.43 7.23
C GLU A 170 -26.87 6.55 6.33
N LYS A 171 -26.93 7.82 6.77
CA LYS A 171 -26.45 8.93 5.95
C LYS A 171 -24.94 8.88 5.84
N ALA A 172 -24.22 8.63 6.93
CA ALA A 172 -22.77 8.51 6.94
C ALA A 172 -22.30 7.27 6.15
N GLN A 173 -22.99 6.14 6.31
CA GLN A 173 -22.78 4.94 5.50
C GLN A 173 -22.98 5.19 4.00
N SER A 174 -24.05 5.90 3.63
CA SER A 174 -24.33 6.26 2.24
C SER A 174 -23.29 7.19 1.65
N ARG A 175 -22.74 8.13 2.45
CA ARG A 175 -21.62 8.99 2.03
C ARG A 175 -20.38 8.16 1.69
N CYS A 176 -19.98 7.20 2.54
CA CYS A 176 -18.82 6.35 2.28
C CYS A 176 -18.95 5.58 0.94
N ARG A 177 -20.14 5.02 0.67
CA ARG A 177 -20.41 4.38 -0.63
C ARG A 177 -20.32 5.36 -1.79
N SER A 178 -20.94 6.53 -1.65
CA SER A 178 -20.93 7.58 -2.68
C SER A 178 -19.51 8.08 -2.98
N ASP A 179 -18.65 8.18 -1.97
CA ASP A 179 -17.28 8.65 -2.14
C ASP A 179 -16.43 7.63 -2.92
N ILE A 180 -16.62 6.32 -2.68
CA ILE A 180 -16.00 5.28 -3.52
C ILE A 180 -16.53 5.32 -4.95
N GLU A 181 -17.84 5.46 -5.14
CA GLU A 181 -18.44 5.54 -6.48
C GLU A 181 -17.93 6.76 -7.27
N LYS A 182 -17.75 7.91 -6.63
CA LYS A 182 -17.12 9.09 -7.24
C LYS A 182 -15.65 8.85 -7.59
N ALA A 183 -14.90 8.19 -6.71
CA ALA A 183 -13.50 7.86 -6.95
C ALA A 183 -13.33 6.90 -8.14
N ILE A 184 -14.21 5.91 -8.27
CA ILE A 184 -14.31 5.01 -9.43
C ILE A 184 -14.56 5.82 -10.71
N LYS A 185 -15.63 6.65 -10.72
CA LYS A 185 -15.97 7.49 -11.89
C LYS A 185 -14.84 8.43 -12.31
N ALA A 186 -14.07 8.94 -11.36
CA ALA A 186 -12.93 9.81 -11.66
C ALA A 186 -11.76 9.06 -12.34
N LEU A 187 -11.58 7.77 -12.04
CA LEU A 187 -10.50 6.94 -12.60
C LEU A 187 -10.89 6.21 -13.89
N GLU A 188 -12.19 6.04 -14.17
CA GLU A 188 -12.72 5.36 -15.36
C GLU A 188 -12.09 5.85 -16.67
N PRO A 189 -12.03 7.16 -16.99
CA PRO A 189 -11.43 7.62 -18.25
C PRO A 189 -9.95 7.26 -18.39
N LEU A 190 -9.19 7.24 -17.29
CA LEU A 190 -7.78 6.85 -17.31
C LEU A 190 -7.62 5.35 -17.60
N CYS A 191 -8.53 4.52 -17.11
CA CYS A 191 -8.54 3.09 -17.42
C CYS A 191 -8.95 2.82 -18.87
N GLU A 192 -9.86 3.62 -19.42
CA GLU A 192 -10.34 3.49 -20.79
C GLU A 192 -9.29 3.94 -21.82
N PHE A 193 -8.76 5.16 -21.67
CA PHE A 193 -7.88 5.75 -22.68
C PHE A 193 -6.39 5.44 -22.47
N PHE A 194 -5.98 5.18 -21.23
CA PHE A 194 -4.57 4.98 -20.87
C PHE A 194 -4.42 3.79 -19.93
N PRO A 195 -4.80 2.57 -20.32
CA PRO A 195 -4.82 1.44 -19.41
C PRO A 195 -3.41 1.10 -18.89
N THR A 196 -3.30 0.84 -17.60
CA THR A 196 -2.10 0.27 -16.96
C THR A 196 -2.54 -0.79 -15.94
N PRO A 197 -1.68 -1.79 -15.62
CA PRO A 197 -1.99 -2.76 -14.57
C PRO A 197 -2.38 -2.08 -13.25
N GLU A 198 -1.59 -1.09 -12.81
CA GLU A 198 -1.84 -0.30 -11.60
C GLU A 198 -3.23 0.35 -11.57
N ARG A 199 -3.66 0.98 -12.67
CA ARG A 199 -4.99 1.64 -12.73
C ARG A 199 -6.13 0.64 -12.57
N TYR A 200 -6.00 -0.51 -13.24
CA TYR A 200 -6.94 -1.61 -13.09
C TYR A 200 -6.92 -2.21 -11.68
N SER A 201 -5.75 -2.37 -11.06
CA SER A 201 -5.64 -2.80 -9.66
C SER A 201 -6.30 -1.80 -8.71
N ILE A 202 -6.16 -0.49 -8.92
CA ILE A 202 -6.86 0.55 -8.13
C ILE A 202 -8.38 0.42 -8.30
N MET A 203 -8.88 0.24 -9.54
CA MET A 203 -10.31 0.01 -9.80
C MET A 203 -10.83 -1.25 -9.09
N GLY A 204 -10.12 -2.37 -9.20
CA GLY A 204 -10.47 -3.61 -8.50
C GLY A 204 -10.49 -3.44 -6.97
N SER A 205 -9.52 -2.68 -6.44
CA SER A 205 -9.39 -2.36 -5.02
C SER A 205 -10.52 -1.44 -4.51
N ALA A 206 -11.02 -0.55 -5.37
CA ALA A 206 -12.21 0.26 -5.09
C ALA A 206 -13.48 -0.58 -5.05
N TYR A 207 -13.69 -1.46 -6.05
CA TYR A 207 -14.83 -2.37 -6.07
C TYR A 207 -14.81 -3.38 -4.91
N LYS A 208 -13.63 -3.86 -4.49
CA LYS A 208 -13.47 -4.69 -3.27
C LYS A 208 -14.07 -4.02 -2.03
N ARG A 209 -13.70 -2.77 -1.77
CA ARG A 209 -14.22 -2.01 -0.62
C ARG A 209 -15.70 -1.67 -0.79
N LEU A 210 -16.13 -1.34 -2.01
CA LEU A 210 -17.54 -1.11 -2.29
C LEU A 210 -18.39 -2.37 -2.01
N ALA A 211 -17.90 -3.56 -2.35
CA ALA A 211 -18.61 -4.82 -2.09
C ALA A 211 -18.79 -5.07 -0.58
N ARG A 212 -17.76 -4.78 0.23
CA ARG A 212 -17.84 -4.83 1.70
C ARG A 212 -18.97 -3.96 2.26
N MET A 213 -19.18 -2.77 1.69
CA MET A 213 -20.22 -1.83 2.13
C MET A 213 -21.65 -2.19 1.68
N GLN A 214 -21.82 -3.29 0.94
CA GLN A 214 -23.11 -3.69 0.36
C GLN A 214 -23.78 -4.85 1.10
N ILE A 215 -23.03 -5.63 1.89
CA ILE A 215 -23.44 -6.90 2.53
C ILE A 215 -24.83 -6.82 3.18
N ASN A 216 -25.13 -5.72 3.87
CA ASN A 216 -26.36 -5.57 4.65
C ASN A 216 -27.55 -4.95 3.88
N LYS A 217 -27.35 -4.53 2.61
CA LYS A 217 -28.34 -3.74 1.87
C LYS A 217 -28.72 -4.31 0.51
N LYS A 218 -27.75 -4.91 -0.18
CA LYS A 218 -27.95 -5.48 -1.51
C LYS A 218 -26.91 -6.57 -1.74
N SER A 219 -27.23 -7.52 -2.62
CA SER A 219 -26.25 -8.53 -3.00
C SER A 219 -24.98 -7.87 -3.54
N PRO A 220 -23.78 -8.21 -3.01
CA PRO A 220 -22.52 -7.69 -3.51
C PRO A 220 -22.10 -8.31 -4.85
N GLN A 221 -22.88 -9.25 -5.41
CA GLN A 221 -22.52 -10.05 -6.59
C GLN A 221 -22.02 -9.22 -7.78
N ALA A 222 -22.82 -8.27 -8.27
CA ALA A 222 -22.44 -7.44 -9.42
C ALA A 222 -21.18 -6.59 -9.14
N THR A 223 -20.97 -6.20 -7.88
CA THR A 223 -19.78 -5.44 -7.46
C THR A 223 -18.55 -6.34 -7.40
N LEU A 224 -18.70 -7.60 -6.96
CA LEU A 224 -17.65 -8.61 -6.99
C LEU A 224 -17.28 -9.00 -8.44
N GLU A 225 -18.25 -9.07 -9.35
CA GLU A 225 -17.99 -9.30 -10.78
C GLU A 225 -17.15 -8.17 -11.39
N LYS A 226 -17.45 -6.91 -11.04
CA LYS A 226 -16.62 -5.76 -11.45
C LYS A 226 -15.22 -5.80 -10.80
N MET A 227 -15.12 -6.19 -9.53
CA MET A 227 -13.84 -6.43 -8.87
C MET A 227 -13.01 -7.48 -9.63
N ALA A 228 -13.60 -8.65 -9.92
CA ALA A 228 -12.95 -9.73 -10.67
C ALA A 228 -12.52 -9.27 -12.07
N HIS A 229 -13.38 -8.53 -12.78
CA HIS A 229 -13.09 -8.01 -14.11
C HIS A 229 -11.86 -7.11 -14.11
N HIS A 230 -11.80 -6.10 -13.23
CA HIS A 230 -10.67 -5.17 -13.21
C HIS A 230 -9.37 -5.84 -12.76
N TYR A 231 -9.41 -6.73 -11.76
CA TYR A 231 -8.20 -7.47 -11.39
C TYR A 231 -7.75 -8.44 -12.49
N ARG A 232 -8.67 -9.04 -13.26
CA ARG A 232 -8.32 -9.83 -14.44
C ARG A 232 -7.60 -8.97 -15.49
N GLN A 233 -8.14 -7.77 -15.80
CA GLN A 233 -7.49 -6.86 -16.75
C GLN A 233 -6.10 -6.44 -16.28
N ALA A 234 -5.91 -6.17 -14.98
CA ALA A 234 -4.61 -5.87 -14.41
C ALA A 234 -3.63 -7.04 -14.56
N TYR A 235 -4.09 -8.25 -14.23
CA TYR A 235 -3.32 -9.48 -14.31
C TYR A 235 -2.87 -9.79 -15.75
N GLU A 236 -3.80 -9.80 -16.71
CA GLU A 236 -3.51 -10.03 -18.13
C GLU A 236 -2.53 -8.98 -18.68
N LYS A 237 -2.74 -7.70 -18.33
CA LYS A 237 -1.88 -6.61 -18.79
C LYS A 237 -0.48 -6.64 -18.18
N SER A 238 -0.29 -7.32 -17.05
CA SER A 238 1.02 -7.59 -16.44
C SER A 238 1.74 -8.79 -17.06
N GLY A 239 1.20 -9.39 -18.12
CA GLY A 239 1.70 -10.65 -18.68
C GLY A 239 1.42 -11.85 -17.77
N SER A 240 0.36 -11.78 -16.96
CA SER A 240 -0.05 -12.84 -16.02
C SER A 240 1.01 -13.19 -14.98
N THR A 241 1.76 -12.18 -14.49
CA THR A 241 2.82 -12.36 -13.48
C THR A 241 2.60 -11.56 -12.20
N ASP A 242 1.64 -10.63 -12.19
CA ASP A 242 1.32 -9.84 -11.00
C ASP A 242 0.48 -10.65 -10.01
N TYR A 243 1.10 -11.01 -8.88
CA TYR A 243 0.45 -11.80 -7.84
C TYR A 243 -0.74 -11.05 -7.23
N TYR A 244 -0.64 -9.73 -7.04
CA TYR A 244 -1.65 -8.95 -6.33
C TYR A 244 -2.97 -8.95 -7.09
N SER A 245 -2.91 -8.72 -8.40
CA SER A 245 -4.08 -8.79 -9.26
C SER A 245 -4.61 -10.21 -9.37
N PHE A 246 -3.74 -11.21 -9.44
CA PHE A 246 -4.14 -12.61 -9.47
C PHE A 246 -4.91 -13.04 -8.20
N THR A 247 -4.34 -12.84 -7.00
CA THR A 247 -4.94 -13.31 -5.75
C THR A 247 -6.27 -12.61 -5.46
N ASN A 248 -6.38 -11.32 -5.76
CA ASN A 248 -7.65 -10.61 -5.63
C ASN A 248 -8.68 -11.02 -6.69
N MET A 249 -8.28 -11.31 -7.94
CA MET A 249 -9.18 -11.89 -8.94
C MET A 249 -9.68 -13.27 -8.51
N ALA A 250 -8.78 -14.17 -8.11
CA ALA A 250 -9.13 -15.52 -7.67
C ALA A 250 -10.05 -15.49 -6.43
N THR A 251 -9.78 -14.59 -5.48
CA THR A 251 -10.66 -14.33 -4.33
C THR A 251 -12.05 -13.87 -4.78
N ALA A 252 -12.13 -12.92 -5.71
CA ALA A 252 -13.43 -12.45 -6.20
C ALA A 252 -14.21 -13.58 -6.89
N ASN A 253 -13.57 -14.38 -7.74
CA ASN A 253 -14.17 -15.53 -8.40
C ASN A 253 -14.68 -16.58 -7.40
N TRP A 254 -13.91 -16.81 -6.33
CA TRP A 254 -14.33 -17.67 -5.22
C TRP A 254 -15.58 -17.09 -4.55
N LEU A 255 -15.56 -15.83 -4.10
CA LEU A 255 -16.72 -15.20 -3.46
C LEU A 255 -17.97 -15.19 -4.34
N ILE A 256 -17.84 -14.90 -5.64
CA ILE A 256 -18.94 -14.94 -6.62
C ILE A 256 -19.61 -16.32 -6.65
N LYS A 257 -18.81 -17.40 -6.57
CA LYS A 257 -19.32 -18.79 -6.57
C LYS A 257 -20.03 -19.15 -5.28
N TYR A 258 -19.48 -18.75 -4.13
CA TYR A 258 -19.98 -19.17 -2.81
C TYR A 258 -21.08 -18.28 -2.24
N LEU A 259 -21.18 -17.03 -2.71
CA LEU A 259 -22.27 -16.11 -2.35
C LEU A 259 -23.38 -16.08 -3.42
N GLY A 260 -23.08 -16.54 -4.64
CA GLY A 260 -24.02 -16.64 -5.76
C GLY A 260 -24.42 -18.09 -6.08
N LYS A 261 -25.15 -18.28 -7.18
CA LYS A 261 -25.66 -19.61 -7.62
C LYS A 261 -24.89 -20.23 -8.78
N SER A 262 -23.97 -19.52 -9.42
CA SER A 262 -23.21 -20.03 -10.57
C SER A 262 -21.91 -19.23 -10.75
N SER A 263 -20.80 -19.94 -10.95
CA SER A 263 -19.52 -19.39 -11.42
C SER A 263 -18.85 -20.45 -12.29
N ASP A 264 -18.59 -20.11 -13.55
CA ASP A 264 -17.87 -20.96 -14.52
C ASP A 264 -16.35 -20.95 -14.27
N SER A 265 -15.90 -20.46 -13.10
CA SER A 265 -14.48 -20.38 -12.78
C SER A 265 -13.88 -21.77 -12.62
N ASP A 266 -12.87 -22.05 -13.44
CA ASP A 266 -12.02 -23.23 -13.34
C ASP A 266 -11.08 -23.07 -12.13
N PHE A 267 -11.45 -23.72 -11.02
CA PHE A 267 -10.66 -23.65 -9.79
C PHE A 267 -9.36 -24.44 -9.88
N ASP A 268 -9.30 -25.49 -10.70
CA ASP A 268 -8.06 -26.25 -10.88
C ASP A 268 -7.04 -25.40 -11.64
N ALA A 269 -7.47 -24.65 -12.66
CA ALA A 269 -6.63 -23.66 -13.32
C ALA A 269 -6.13 -22.57 -12.36
N LEU A 270 -6.99 -22.04 -11.49
CA LEU A 270 -6.58 -21.04 -10.49
C LEU A 270 -5.60 -21.62 -9.45
N ILE A 271 -5.78 -22.87 -9.03
CA ILE A 271 -4.85 -23.56 -8.13
C ILE A 271 -3.47 -23.72 -8.79
N ASN A 272 -3.42 -24.12 -10.08
CA ASN A 272 -2.17 -24.21 -10.82
C ASN A 272 -1.50 -22.84 -11.00
N ASP A 273 -2.28 -21.78 -11.21
CA ASP A 273 -1.76 -20.41 -11.27
C ASP A 273 -1.20 -19.95 -9.91
N CYS A 274 -1.78 -20.35 -8.76
CA CYS A 274 -1.19 -20.09 -7.44
C CYS A 274 0.25 -20.65 -7.38
N ASP A 275 0.45 -21.90 -7.81
CA ASP A 275 1.77 -22.54 -7.77
C ASP A 275 2.77 -21.84 -8.71
N ARG A 276 2.32 -21.45 -9.91
CA ARG A 276 3.14 -20.68 -10.84
C ARG A 276 3.53 -19.31 -10.28
N ILE A 277 2.59 -18.58 -9.69
CA ILE A 277 2.85 -17.27 -9.10
C ILE A 277 3.77 -17.37 -7.89
N ILE A 278 3.61 -18.41 -7.05
CA ILE A 278 4.56 -18.69 -5.96
C ILE A 278 5.97 -18.87 -6.50
N ALA A 279 6.17 -19.70 -7.53
CA ALA A 279 7.48 -19.94 -8.12
C ALA A 279 8.12 -18.65 -8.68
N ILE A 280 7.36 -17.87 -9.46
CA ILE A 280 7.81 -16.57 -10.00
C ILE A 280 8.21 -15.63 -8.87
N THR A 281 7.41 -15.58 -7.80
CA THR A 281 7.62 -14.64 -6.72
C THR A 281 8.80 -15.05 -5.83
N GLN A 282 9.02 -16.35 -5.62
CA GLN A 282 10.21 -16.85 -4.93
C GLN A 282 11.51 -16.47 -5.67
N GLU A 283 11.53 -16.59 -7.00
CA GLU A 283 12.66 -16.17 -7.84
C GLU A 283 12.92 -14.66 -7.74
N LYS A 284 11.87 -13.84 -7.87
CA LYS A 284 11.96 -12.38 -7.71
C LYS A 284 12.47 -11.99 -6.33
N ASN A 285 11.90 -12.59 -5.28
CA ASN A 285 12.29 -12.31 -3.89
C ASN A 285 13.74 -12.77 -3.58
N SER A 286 14.28 -13.75 -4.30
CA SER A 286 15.68 -14.17 -4.16
C SER A 286 16.68 -13.17 -4.76
N SER A 287 16.26 -12.42 -5.80
CA SER A 287 17.12 -11.47 -6.51
C SER A 287 16.95 -10.03 -6.00
N ASN A 288 15.71 -9.61 -5.74
CA ASN A 288 15.37 -8.27 -5.27
C ASN A 288 14.24 -8.34 -4.22
N PRO A 289 14.57 -8.66 -2.95
CA PRO A 289 13.58 -8.83 -1.92
C PRO A 289 12.73 -7.58 -1.72
N ASN A 290 11.41 -7.76 -1.71
CA ASN A 290 10.49 -6.72 -1.27
C ASN A 290 9.32 -7.32 -0.46
N PHE A 291 8.64 -6.44 0.27
CA PHE A 291 7.55 -6.83 1.17
C PHE A 291 6.43 -7.55 0.42
N TRP A 292 6.01 -7.02 -0.73
CA TRP A 292 4.87 -7.51 -1.49
C TRP A 292 5.12 -8.91 -2.07
N ASP A 293 6.32 -9.17 -2.58
CA ASP A 293 6.72 -10.52 -3.01
C ASP A 293 6.72 -11.52 -1.85
N SER A 294 7.06 -11.09 -0.63
CA SER A 294 6.99 -11.96 0.54
C SER A 294 5.53 -12.24 0.97
N VAL A 295 4.65 -11.23 0.88
CA VAL A 295 3.20 -11.37 1.15
C VAL A 295 2.52 -12.26 0.11
N ALA A 296 2.96 -12.24 -1.15
CA ALA A 296 2.40 -13.06 -2.21
C ALA A 296 2.36 -14.55 -1.85
N LEU A 297 3.37 -15.05 -1.14
CA LEU A 297 3.43 -16.45 -0.71
C LEU A 297 2.27 -16.78 0.24
N ALA A 298 1.98 -15.88 1.19
CA ALA A 298 0.88 -16.04 2.13
C ALA A 298 -0.49 -15.88 1.44
N ASP A 299 -0.65 -14.86 0.59
CA ASP A 299 -1.89 -14.61 -0.14
C ASP A 299 -2.22 -15.78 -1.10
N CYS A 300 -1.23 -16.30 -1.84
CA CYS A 300 -1.42 -17.46 -2.72
C CYS A 300 -1.76 -18.72 -1.92
N ALA A 301 -1.11 -18.96 -0.78
CA ALA A 301 -1.42 -20.10 0.09
C ALA A 301 -2.86 -20.01 0.63
N LEU A 302 -3.29 -18.82 1.09
CA LEU A 302 -4.66 -18.58 1.54
C LEU A 302 -5.67 -18.83 0.41
N VAL A 303 -5.44 -18.27 -0.77
CA VAL A 303 -6.30 -18.49 -1.95
C VAL A 303 -6.38 -19.96 -2.32
N LYS A 304 -5.25 -20.69 -2.30
CA LYS A 304 -5.21 -22.12 -2.61
C LYS A 304 -6.08 -22.93 -1.63
N LEU A 305 -5.94 -22.70 -0.33
CA LEU A 305 -6.77 -23.34 0.69
C LEU A 305 -8.27 -23.02 0.52
N MET A 306 -8.61 -21.78 0.14
CA MET A 306 -9.99 -21.38 -0.15
C MET A 306 -10.54 -22.14 -1.38
N LEU A 307 -9.79 -22.21 -2.47
CA LEU A 307 -10.19 -22.89 -3.71
C LEU A 307 -10.35 -24.41 -3.51
N GLN A 308 -9.47 -25.02 -2.72
CA GLN A 308 -9.50 -26.46 -2.38
C GLN A 308 -10.56 -26.82 -1.34
N ARG A 309 -11.16 -25.83 -0.67
CA ARG A 309 -12.11 -26.01 0.46
C ARG A 309 -11.46 -26.64 1.70
N GLU A 310 -10.18 -26.37 1.89
CA GLU A 310 -9.36 -26.91 2.99
C GLU A 310 -9.03 -25.85 4.04
N LEU A 311 -9.59 -24.64 3.91
CA LEU A 311 -9.37 -23.56 4.87
C LEU A 311 -10.00 -23.90 6.23
N SER A 312 -9.14 -24.04 7.23
CA SER A 312 -9.48 -24.37 8.62
C SER A 312 -8.47 -23.71 9.54
N LYS A 313 -8.75 -23.67 10.84
CA LYS A 313 -7.81 -23.12 11.83
C LYS A 313 -6.45 -23.82 11.82
N THR A 314 -6.41 -25.13 11.53
CA THR A 314 -5.15 -25.89 11.46
C THR A 314 -4.36 -25.54 10.21
N SER A 315 -4.99 -25.52 9.04
CA SER A 315 -4.32 -25.17 7.78
C SER A 315 -3.94 -23.69 7.70
N ALA A 316 -4.60 -22.82 8.48
CA ALA A 316 -4.23 -21.41 8.58
C ALA A 316 -2.88 -21.16 9.26
N ASN A 317 -2.32 -22.11 10.02
CA ASN A 317 -1.04 -21.92 10.72
C ASN A 317 0.12 -21.64 9.76
N ASP A 318 0.16 -22.33 8.62
CA ASP A 318 1.21 -22.13 7.61
C ASP A 318 1.07 -20.73 6.95
N VAL A 319 -0.16 -20.30 6.70
CA VAL A 319 -0.46 -18.94 6.19
C VAL A 319 -0.03 -17.87 7.19
N ILE A 320 -0.30 -18.07 8.48
CA ILE A 320 0.12 -17.17 9.56
C ILE A 320 1.64 -17.03 9.57
N GLU A 321 2.36 -18.14 9.47
CA GLU A 321 3.82 -18.12 9.49
C GLU A 321 4.39 -17.38 8.27
N LEU A 322 3.82 -17.58 7.08
CA LEU A 322 4.22 -16.84 5.88
C LEU A 322 4.00 -15.32 6.03
N TYR A 323 2.86 -14.88 6.56
CA TYR A 323 2.64 -13.46 6.82
C TYR A 323 3.60 -12.90 7.87
N ARG A 324 3.86 -13.64 8.96
CA ARG A 324 4.83 -13.23 9.99
C ARG A 324 6.23 -13.07 9.42
N GLN A 325 6.67 -14.00 8.58
CA GLN A 325 7.95 -13.90 7.89
C GLN A 325 8.03 -12.70 6.96
N ALA A 326 6.96 -12.43 6.21
CA ALA A 326 6.89 -11.26 5.34
C ALA A 326 6.99 -9.95 6.14
N ILE A 327 6.25 -9.83 7.24
CA ILE A 327 6.23 -8.62 8.08
C ILE A 327 7.55 -8.43 8.84
N LYS A 328 8.18 -9.52 9.31
CA LYS A 328 9.47 -9.48 10.01
C LYS A 328 10.61 -8.86 9.19
N ARG A 329 10.50 -8.86 7.86
CA ARG A 329 11.49 -8.26 6.95
C ARG A 329 11.37 -6.74 6.81
N GLY A 330 10.37 -6.12 7.45
CA GLY A 330 10.06 -4.70 7.34
C GLY A 330 8.78 -4.48 6.56
N ALA A 331 7.85 -3.76 7.17
CA ALA A 331 6.55 -3.45 6.59
C ALA A 331 6.07 -2.09 7.12
N SER A 332 5.63 -1.24 6.20
CA SER A 332 5.04 0.04 6.58
C SER A 332 3.66 -0.13 7.22
N PRO A 333 3.19 0.84 8.01
CA PRO A 333 1.84 0.79 8.57
C PRO A 333 0.75 0.64 7.49
N LYS A 334 0.89 1.35 6.36
CA LYS A 334 0.00 1.19 5.20
C LYS A 334 0.02 -0.23 4.63
N GLN A 335 1.18 -0.88 4.58
CA GLN A 335 1.32 -2.24 4.07
C GLN A 335 0.61 -3.24 4.98
N VAL A 336 0.90 -3.22 6.29
CA VAL A 336 0.23 -4.07 7.29
C VAL A 336 -1.28 -3.84 7.29
N GLY A 337 -1.70 -2.57 7.31
CA GLY A 337 -3.12 -2.21 7.23
C GLY A 337 -3.81 -2.73 5.96
N SER A 338 -3.10 -2.86 4.84
CA SER A 338 -3.66 -3.42 3.59
C SER A 338 -3.91 -4.92 3.68
N VAL A 339 -3.03 -5.66 4.37
CA VAL A 339 -3.20 -7.11 4.62
C VAL A 339 -4.36 -7.33 5.58
N LYS A 340 -4.40 -6.59 6.70
CA LYS A 340 -5.51 -6.65 7.66
C LYS A 340 -6.86 -6.33 7.01
N GLU A 341 -6.93 -5.27 6.22
CA GLU A 341 -8.16 -4.90 5.51
C GLU A 341 -8.59 -5.97 4.49
N HIS A 342 -7.65 -6.69 3.88
CA HIS A 342 -8.00 -7.83 3.02
C HIS A 342 -8.66 -8.96 3.79
N LEU A 343 -8.12 -9.31 4.96
CA LEU A 343 -8.68 -10.35 5.83
C LEU A 343 -10.05 -9.94 6.38
N GLU A 344 -10.21 -8.68 6.79
CA GLU A 344 -11.51 -8.12 7.19
C GLU A 344 -12.54 -8.19 6.07
N PHE A 345 -12.15 -7.87 4.83
CA PHE A 345 -13.01 -8.04 3.66
C PHE A 345 -13.48 -9.48 3.49
N LEU A 346 -12.59 -10.47 3.64
CA LEU A 346 -12.95 -11.88 3.59
C LEU A 346 -13.86 -12.28 4.74
N MET A 347 -13.55 -11.87 5.97
CA MET A 347 -14.35 -12.16 7.16
C MET A 347 -15.78 -11.65 6.98
N ASP A 348 -15.94 -10.40 6.53
CA ASP A 348 -17.25 -9.78 6.33
C ASP A 348 -18.06 -10.46 5.22
N LEU A 349 -17.42 -10.75 4.08
CA LEU A 349 -18.09 -11.38 2.93
C LEU A 349 -18.43 -12.86 3.17
N THR A 350 -17.81 -13.52 4.15
CA THR A 350 -17.98 -14.96 4.39
C THR A 350 -18.72 -15.29 5.68
N GLN A 351 -19.38 -14.31 6.31
CA GLN A 351 -20.12 -14.51 7.58
C GLN A 351 -21.23 -15.59 7.47
N SER A 352 -21.79 -15.78 6.27
CA SER A 352 -22.81 -16.80 5.99
C SER A 352 -22.25 -18.18 5.63
N LEU A 353 -20.92 -18.32 5.51
CA LEU A 353 -20.27 -19.59 5.17
C LEU A 353 -19.96 -20.42 6.43
N ALA A 354 -19.35 -21.59 6.23
CA ALA A 354 -19.06 -22.52 7.32
C ALA A 354 -18.11 -21.90 8.37
N GLN A 355 -18.43 -22.12 9.66
CA GLN A 355 -17.68 -21.58 10.80
C GLN A 355 -16.14 -21.80 10.75
N PRO A 356 -15.62 -22.95 10.29
CA PRO A 356 -14.16 -23.15 10.20
C PRO A 356 -13.43 -22.11 9.33
N ILE A 357 -14.09 -21.55 8.30
CA ILE A 357 -13.53 -20.49 7.46
C ILE A 357 -13.38 -19.20 8.27
N GLN A 358 -14.43 -18.83 9.02
CA GLN A 358 -14.41 -17.65 9.89
C GLN A 358 -13.34 -17.76 10.97
N ASP A 359 -13.25 -18.92 11.63
CA ASP A 359 -12.25 -19.17 12.66
C ASP A 359 -10.82 -19.09 12.12
N ALA A 360 -10.59 -19.60 10.90
CA ALA A 360 -9.31 -19.53 10.21
C ALA A 360 -8.92 -18.07 9.89
N LEU A 361 -9.81 -17.32 9.23
CA LEU A 361 -9.56 -15.93 8.85
C LEU A 361 -9.32 -15.04 10.08
N LYS A 362 -10.12 -15.23 11.14
CA LYS A 362 -9.95 -14.52 12.41
C LYS A 362 -8.60 -14.86 13.05
N SER A 363 -8.22 -16.14 13.08
CA SER A 363 -6.92 -16.57 13.60
C SER A 363 -5.75 -15.98 12.82
N ILE A 364 -5.88 -15.82 11.49
CA ILE A 364 -4.86 -15.15 10.67
C ILE A 364 -4.80 -13.67 11.03
N HIS A 365 -5.94 -12.97 11.06
CA HIS A 365 -6.01 -11.54 11.35
C HIS A 365 -5.43 -11.19 12.74
N GLU A 366 -5.81 -11.93 13.78
CA GLU A 366 -5.33 -11.73 15.16
C GLU A 366 -3.84 -12.03 15.33
N ALA A 367 -3.24 -12.81 14.43
CA ALA A 367 -1.81 -13.11 14.44
C ALA A 367 -0.93 -12.01 13.84
N LEU A 368 -1.52 -11.02 13.16
CA LEU A 368 -0.81 -9.90 12.54
C LEU A 368 -0.70 -8.69 13.49
N PRO A 369 0.42 -7.94 13.45
CA PRO A 369 0.67 -6.79 14.32
C PRO A 369 -0.30 -5.65 14.10
#